data_AF-A0A7K2NX77-F1
#
_entry.id   AF-A0A7K2NX77-F1
#
_cell.length_a   1.000
_cell.length_b   1.000
_cell.length_c   1.000
_cell.angle_alpha   90.00
_cell.angle_beta   90.00
_cell.angle_gamma   90.00
#
_symmetry.space_group_name_H-M   'P 1'
#
loop_
_entity.id
_entity.type
_entity.pdbx_description
1 polymer ?
#
loop_
_entity_poly.entity_id
_entity_poly.type
_entity_poly.pdbx_seq_one_letter_code
_entity_poly.pdbx_strand_id
1 'polypeptide(L)'
;PEGNLTITAFSEVRAELVPHTVKGRFRGRPRLAVDNLGNTKVTASLTGSDTGDHLSYEIRPSNVQIEPGRAAFVETTLKPRQVIWFGAKQERPYKLAVRRSGVEPTDVEGTYVQRGFLPRWLATFFGIFL
;
A
#
# COMPACT_ATOMS: atom_id res chain seq x y z
N PRO A 1 33.66 -23.67 30.43
CA PRO A 1 32.71 -22.60 30.82
C PRO A 1 31.76 -22.30 29.66
N GLU A 2 30.55 -22.85 29.69
CA GLU A 2 29.52 -22.63 28.68
C GLU A 2 28.72 -21.38 29.06
N GLY A 3 28.78 -20.35 28.21
CA GLY A 3 28.09 -19.08 28.44
C GLY A 3 26.63 -19.16 28.00
N ASN A 4 25.70 -19.09 28.94
CA ASN A 4 24.28 -18.92 28.64
C ASN A 4 24.03 -17.54 28.04
N LEU A 5 23.73 -17.50 26.74
CA LEU A 5 23.35 -16.30 26.00
C LEU A 5 21.82 -16.14 26.08
N THR A 6 21.35 -15.33 27.02
CA THR A 6 19.94 -14.96 27.13
C THR A 6 19.62 -13.96 26.02
N ILE A 7 19.17 -14.44 24.87
CA ILE A 7 18.69 -13.59 23.77
C ILE A 7 17.29 -13.09 24.17
N THR A 8 17.15 -11.79 24.41
CA THR A 8 15.85 -11.16 24.63
C THR A 8 15.02 -11.13 23.34
N ALA A 9 13.69 -11.03 23.46
CA ALA A 9 12.83 -10.93 22.27
C ALA A 9 13.14 -9.63 21.50
N PHE A 10 13.52 -9.78 20.23
CA PHE A 10 13.81 -8.69 19.30
C PHE A 10 12.78 -8.74 18.17
N SER A 11 12.13 -7.62 17.87
CA SER A 11 11.06 -7.55 16.86
C SER A 11 11.16 -6.27 16.02
N GLU A 12 12.01 -6.30 15.00
CA GLU A 12 12.10 -5.24 13.99
C GLU A 12 11.30 -5.65 12.75
N VAL A 13 10.40 -4.76 12.30
CA VAL A 13 9.62 -4.98 11.08
C VAL A 13 9.93 -3.89 10.09
N ARG A 14 10.31 -4.30 8.88
CA ARG A 14 10.51 -3.42 7.74
C ARG A 14 9.35 -3.60 6.78
N ALA A 15 8.78 -2.49 6.32
CA ALA A 15 7.68 -2.50 5.37
C ALA A 15 8.10 -1.78 4.09
N GLU A 16 7.93 -2.43 2.94
CA GLU A 16 8.31 -1.89 1.63
C GLU A 16 7.20 -2.07 0.61
N LEU A 17 6.99 -1.07 -0.24
CA LEU A 17 5.99 -1.12 -1.31
C LEU A 17 6.61 -1.59 -2.62
N VAL A 18 6.09 -2.69 -3.15
CA VAL A 18 6.54 -3.27 -4.39
C VAL A 18 5.37 -3.32 -5.39
N PRO A 19 5.29 -2.39 -6.35
CA PRO A 19 6.12 -1.18 -6.56
C PRO A 19 5.61 0.06 -5.79
N HIS A 20 6.50 1.01 -5.47
CA HIS A 20 6.15 2.30 -4.86
C HIS A 20 5.19 3.14 -5.70
N THR A 21 5.37 3.13 -7.03
CA THR A 21 4.47 3.82 -7.96
C THR A 21 3.64 2.82 -8.75
N VAL A 22 2.32 2.93 -8.62
CA VAL A 22 1.36 2.12 -9.38
C VAL A 22 0.58 3.00 -10.35
N LYS A 23 0.34 2.51 -11.57
CA LYS A 23 -0.36 3.27 -12.61
C LYS A 23 -1.64 2.54 -13.00
N GLY A 24 -2.75 3.27 -13.15
CA GLY A 24 -4.03 2.67 -13.51
C GLY A 24 -5.09 3.70 -13.89
N ARG A 25 -6.19 3.22 -14.49
CA ARG A 25 -7.38 4.05 -14.76
C ARG A 25 -8.39 3.91 -13.61
N PHE A 26 -8.67 2.67 -13.22
CA PHE A 26 -9.71 2.30 -12.25
C PHE A 26 -9.19 1.60 -10.99
N ARG A 27 -7.96 1.10 -11.03
CA ARG A 27 -7.35 0.41 -9.89
C ARG A 27 -5.84 0.38 -9.97
N GLY A 28 -5.17 0.46 -8.83
CA GLY A 28 -3.76 0.13 -8.64
C GLY A 28 -3.64 -1.10 -7.74
N ARG A 29 -2.62 -1.93 -7.96
CA ARG A 29 -2.39 -3.15 -7.16
C ARG A 29 -0.96 -3.19 -6.61
N PRO A 30 -0.61 -2.35 -5.63
CA PRO A 30 0.67 -2.49 -4.94
C PRO A 30 0.65 -3.72 -4.03
N ARG A 31 1.83 -4.30 -3.80
CA ARG A 31 2.04 -5.30 -2.75
C ARG A 31 2.86 -4.66 -1.64
N LEU A 32 2.45 -4.87 -0.39
CA LEU A 32 3.24 -4.50 0.76
C LEU A 32 4.01 -5.72 1.23
N ALA A 33 5.34 -5.63 1.21
CA ALA A 33 6.22 -6.60 1.83
C ALA A 33 6.43 -6.20 3.29
N VAL A 34 6.22 -7.13 4.21
CA VAL A 34 6.43 -6.93 5.64
C VAL A 34 7.42 -8.00 6.11
N ASP A 35 8.64 -7.58 6.45
CA ASP A 35 9.71 -8.49 6.86
C ASP A 35 9.80 -8.55 8.38
N ASN A 36 9.86 -9.76 8.94
CA ASN A 36 10.15 -9.96 10.36
C ASN A 36 11.63 -10.27 10.55
N LEU A 37 12.40 -9.23 10.87
CA LEU A 37 13.83 -9.33 11.19
C LEU A 37 14.07 -9.76 12.65
N GLY A 38 12.99 -9.97 13.40
CA GLY A 38 13.01 -10.42 14.77
C GLY A 38 13.25 -11.92 14.94
N ASN A 39 13.48 -12.31 16.19
CA ASN A 39 13.61 -13.71 16.62
C ASN A 39 12.29 -14.29 17.18
N THR A 40 11.22 -13.48 17.23
CA THR A 40 9.89 -13.90 17.69
C THR A 40 8.82 -13.69 16.63
N LYS A 41 7.71 -14.40 16.77
CA LYS A 41 6.56 -14.31 15.86
C LYS A 41 5.90 -12.93 15.97
N VAL A 42 5.63 -12.30 14.83
CA VAL A 42 4.98 -10.99 14.78
C VAL A 42 3.59 -11.10 14.17
N THR A 43 2.60 -10.53 14.85
CA THR A 43 1.26 -10.29 14.30
C THR A 43 1.16 -8.82 13.93
N ALA A 44 0.82 -8.53 12.68
CA ALA A 44 0.67 -7.18 12.17
C ALA A 44 -0.69 -7.01 11.47
N SER A 45 -1.30 -5.84 11.65
CA SER A 45 -2.49 -5.43 10.93
C SER A 45 -2.16 -4.30 9.96
N LEU A 46 -2.74 -4.36 8.76
CA LEU A 46 -2.50 -3.43 7.68
C LEU A 46 -3.75 -2.59 7.42
N THR A 47 -3.55 -1.29 7.29
CA THR A 47 -4.64 -0.34 7.01
C THR A 47 -4.20 0.70 6.00
N GLY A 48 -5.13 1.18 5.17
CA GLY A 48 -4.92 2.38 4.37
C GLY A 48 -5.08 3.60 5.24
N SER A 49 -4.13 4.53 5.17
CA SER A 49 -4.22 5.85 5.79
C SER A 49 -4.66 6.85 4.72
N ASP A 50 -5.66 7.66 5.06
CA ASP A 50 -6.22 8.61 4.12
C ASP A 50 -5.37 9.88 4.04
N THR A 51 -4.86 10.17 2.84
CA THR A 51 -4.02 11.36 2.57
C THR A 51 -4.83 12.48 1.88
N GLY A 52 -6.09 12.25 1.51
CA GLY A 52 -6.90 13.26 0.81
C GLY A 52 -8.27 12.80 0.30
N ASP A 53 -8.81 11.73 0.86
CA ASP A 53 -10.09 11.08 0.59
C ASP A 53 -10.34 10.73 -0.89
N HIS A 54 -9.25 10.52 -1.62
CA HIS A 54 -9.24 10.32 -3.07
C HIS A 54 -9.23 8.85 -3.51
N LEU A 55 -8.82 7.95 -2.61
CA LEU A 55 -8.64 6.53 -2.88
C LEU A 55 -9.38 5.70 -1.85
N SER A 56 -10.00 4.61 -2.30
CA SER A 56 -10.49 3.54 -1.45
C SER A 56 -9.49 2.39 -1.44
N TYR A 57 -9.29 1.80 -0.27
CA TYR A 57 -8.30 0.75 -0.04
C TYR A 57 -9.01 -0.57 0.19
N GLU A 58 -8.59 -1.61 -0.52
CA GLU A 58 -9.01 -2.97 -0.29
C GLU A 58 -7.76 -3.83 -0.05
N ILE A 59 -7.55 -4.23 1.20
CA ILE A 59 -6.36 -4.93 1.66
C ILE A 59 -6.72 -6.37 2.00
N ARG A 60 -6.02 -7.34 1.42
CA ARG A 60 -6.27 -8.77 1.65
C ARG A 60 -4.96 -9.57 1.69
N PRO A 61 -4.69 -10.33 2.77
CA PRO A 61 -5.35 -10.27 4.08
C PRO A 61 -4.98 -8.97 4.84
N SER A 62 -5.89 -8.41 5.64
CA SER A 62 -5.60 -7.21 6.46
C SER A 62 -4.85 -7.50 7.74
N ASN A 63 -4.75 -8.78 8.14
CA ASN A 63 -3.96 -9.22 9.28
C ASN A 63 -3.04 -10.34 8.83
N VAL A 64 -1.76 -10.26 9.20
CA VAL A 64 -0.75 -11.26 8.86
C VAL A 64 0.02 -11.68 10.10
N GLN A 65 0.43 -12.94 10.10
CA GLN A 65 1.32 -13.49 11.10
C GLN A 65 2.61 -13.93 10.42
N ILE A 66 3.75 -13.45 10.90
CA ILE A 66 5.04 -13.58 10.24
C ILE A 66 6.00 -14.27 11.20
N GLU A 67 6.47 -15.44 10.80
CA GLU A 67 7.48 -16.17 11.56
C GLU A 67 8.82 -15.43 11.55
N PRO A 68 9.71 -15.67 12.55
CA PRO A 68 11.05 -15.12 12.56
C PRO A 68 11.80 -15.37 11.24
N GLY A 69 12.44 -14.33 10.70
CA GLY A 69 13.22 -14.42 9.46
C GLY A 69 12.41 -14.62 8.18
N ARG A 70 11.07 -14.45 8.21
CA ARG A 70 10.20 -14.50 7.02
C ARG A 70 9.64 -13.14 6.64
N ALA A 71 9.16 -13.08 5.41
CA ALA A 71 8.42 -11.97 4.84
C ALA A 71 6.96 -12.37 4.58
N ALA A 72 6.02 -11.45 4.78
CA ALA A 72 4.65 -11.56 4.31
C ALA A 72 4.38 -10.53 3.21
N PHE A 73 3.78 -10.99 2.11
CA PHE A 73 3.30 -10.11 1.05
C PHE A 73 1.80 -9.94 1.17
N VAL A 74 1.36 -8.69 1.29
CA VAL A 74 -0.07 -8.36 1.33
C VAL A 74 -0.47 -7.63 0.06
N GLU A 75 -1.50 -8.16 -0.60
CA GLU A 75 -2.08 -7.52 -1.76
C GLU A 75 -2.98 -6.36 -1.33
N THR A 76 -2.73 -5.20 -1.92
CA THR A 76 -3.57 -4.01 -1.72
C THR A 76 -4.13 -3.58 -3.07
N THR A 77 -5.43 -3.33 -3.12
CA THR A 77 -6.07 -2.72 -4.28
C THR A 77 -6.48 -1.30 -3.93
N LEU A 78 -5.94 -0.33 -4.66
CA LEU A 78 -6.31 1.08 -4.61
C LEU A 78 -7.38 1.34 -5.67
N LYS A 79 -8.50 1.97 -5.30
CA LYS A 79 -9.57 2.37 -6.22
C LYS A 79 -9.74 3.89 -6.16
N PRO A 80 -9.54 4.64 -7.25
CA PRO A 80 -9.83 6.07 -7.24
C PRO A 80 -11.33 6.31 -7.11
N ARG A 81 -11.70 7.25 -6.23
CA ARG A 81 -13.11 7.59 -5.99
C ARG A 81 -13.74 8.41 -7.11
N GLN A 82 -12.92 9.11 -7.89
CA GLN A 82 -13.33 9.87 -9.06
C GLN A 82 -12.68 9.32 -10.32
N VAL A 83 -13.42 9.20 -11.41
CA VAL A 83 -12.89 8.76 -12.71
C VAL A 83 -12.51 9.97 -13.56
N ILE A 84 -11.29 9.98 -14.09
CA ILE A 84 -10.85 10.97 -15.08
C ILE A 84 -11.32 10.49 -16.46
N TRP A 85 -12.44 11.02 -16.95
CA TRP A 85 -12.95 10.69 -18.28
C TRP A 85 -12.04 11.24 -19.37
N PHE A 86 -11.71 12.53 -19.28
CA PHE A 86 -10.81 13.22 -20.19
C PHE A 86 -9.83 14.07 -19.38
N GLY A 87 -8.61 14.25 -19.89
CA GLY A 87 -7.62 15.13 -19.26
C GLY A 87 -6.26 14.47 -19.06
N ALA A 88 -5.39 15.18 -18.32
CA ALA A 88 -4.06 14.69 -17.98
C ALA A 88 -4.12 13.62 -16.88
N LYS A 89 -3.05 12.83 -16.76
CA LYS A 89 -2.86 11.93 -15.62
C LYS A 89 -2.77 12.74 -14.32
N GLN A 90 -3.29 12.21 -13.23
CA GLN A 90 -3.17 12.80 -11.89
C GLN A 90 -2.38 11.86 -10.98
N GLU A 91 -1.50 12.42 -10.17
CA GLU A 91 -0.76 11.66 -9.16
C GLU A 91 -1.50 11.78 -7.82
N ARG A 92 -1.78 10.63 -7.22
CA ARG A 92 -2.51 10.52 -5.96
C ARG A 92 -1.62 9.82 -4.94
N PRO A 93 -0.96 10.56 -4.03
CA PRO A 93 -0.18 9.94 -2.97
C PRO A 93 -1.10 9.13 -2.06
N TYR A 94 -0.58 8.02 -1.55
CA TYR A 94 -1.29 7.14 -0.64
C TYR A 94 -0.33 6.60 0.43
N LYS A 95 -0.89 6.24 1.58
CA LYS A 95 -0.13 5.69 2.70
C LYS A 95 -0.75 4.38 3.16
N LEU A 96 0.07 3.37 3.38
CA LEU A 96 -0.30 2.13 4.05
C LEU A 96 0.41 2.07 5.40
N ALA A 97 -0.34 1.77 6.45
CA ALA A 97 0.19 1.65 7.80
C ALA A 97 0.22 0.18 8.21
N VAL A 98 1.35 -0.26 8.74
CA VAL A 98 1.53 -1.56 9.40
C VAL A 98 1.51 -1.31 10.90
N ARG A 99 0.49 -1.85 11.58
CA ARG A 99 0.33 -1.75 13.03
C ARG A 99 0.70 -3.06 13.70
N ARG A 100 1.39 -2.95 14.83
CA ARG A 100 1.74 -4.08 15.71
C ARG A 100 1.29 -3.73 17.13
N SER A 101 0.93 -4.74 17.91
CA SER A 101 0.52 -4.51 19.30
C SER A 101 1.68 -3.94 20.10
N GLY A 102 1.47 -2.79 20.76
CA GLY A 102 2.46 -2.17 21.65
C GLY A 102 3.62 -1.44 20.95
N VAL A 103 3.55 -1.23 19.63
CA VAL A 103 4.57 -0.49 18.85
C VAL A 103 3.89 0.56 17.97
N GLU A 104 4.57 1.69 17.74
CA GLU A 104 4.09 2.73 16.85
C GLU A 104 3.86 2.16 15.42
N PRO A 105 2.77 2.55 14.74
CA PRO A 105 2.53 2.18 13.35
C PRO A 105 3.70 2.57 12.44
N THR A 106 4.03 1.69 11.51
CA THR A 106 5.01 1.97 10.45
C THR A 106 4.27 2.34 9.18
N ASP A 107 4.38 3.60 8.76
CA ASP A 107 3.76 4.11 7.55
C ASP A 107 4.69 3.92 6.34
N VAL A 108 4.10 3.48 5.23
CA VAL A 108 4.78 3.35 3.94
C VAL A 108 4.02 4.13 2.89
N GLU A 109 4.74 5.02 2.22
CA GLU A 109 4.17 5.94 1.24
C GLU A 109 4.41 5.46 -0.19
N GLY A 110 3.40 5.66 -1.04
CA GLY A 110 3.48 5.39 -2.47
C GLY A 110 2.64 6.36 -3.27
N THR A 111 2.76 6.26 -4.60
CA THR A 111 2.04 7.14 -5.52
C THR A 111 1.21 6.32 -6.49
N TYR A 112 -0.09 6.63 -6.58
CA TYR A 112 -0.98 6.10 -7.60
C TYR A 112 -1.15 7.13 -8.73
N VAL A 113 -0.65 6.80 -9.92
CA VAL A 113 -0.82 7.62 -11.12
C VAL A 113 -2.11 7.21 -11.82
N GLN A 114 -3.16 8.00 -11.62
CA GLN A 114 -4.43 7.82 -12.27
C GLN A 114 -4.40 8.37 -13.70
N ARG A 115 -4.67 7.52 -14.69
CA ARG A 115 -4.71 7.89 -16.11
C ARG A 115 -6.15 8.19 -16.55
N GLY A 116 -6.29 9.12 -17.48
CA GLY A 116 -7.55 9.37 -18.18
C GLY A 116 -8.06 8.12 -18.91
N PHE A 117 -9.37 7.98 -18.96
CA PHE A 117 -10.04 6.87 -19.64
C PHE A 117 -10.02 7.05 -21.16
N LEU A 118 -10.39 8.24 -21.65
CA LEU A 118 -10.52 8.55 -23.08
C LEU A 118 -9.45 9.53 -23.59
N PRO A 119 -9.11 9.46 -24.90
CA PRO A 119 -8.34 10.49 -25.59
C PRO A 119 -9.03 11.86 -25.53
N ARG A 120 -8.24 12.94 -25.47
CA ARG A 120 -8.78 14.31 -25.38
C ARG A 120 -9.66 14.71 -26.58
N TRP A 121 -9.41 14.19 -27.78
CA TRP A 121 -10.15 14.57 -29.00
C TRP A 121 -11.63 14.19 -28.96
N LEU A 122 -12.00 13.12 -28.23
CA LEU A 122 -13.40 12.71 -28.08
C LEU A 122 -14.21 13.76 -27.31
N ALA A 123 -13.59 14.46 -26.34
CA ALA A 123 -14.26 15.57 -25.65
C ALA A 123 -14.59 16.71 -26.62
N THR A 124 -13.67 17.03 -27.54
CA THR A 124 -13.90 18.03 -28.59
C THR A 124 -15.03 17.60 -29.53
N PHE A 125 -15.08 16.31 -29.91
CA PHE A 125 -16.17 15.79 -30.73
C PHE A 125 -17.51 15.97 -30.03
N PHE A 126 -17.68 15.48 -28.79
CA PHE A 126 -18.96 15.63 -28.07
C PHE A 126 -19.37 17.08 -27.82
N GLY A 127 -18.41 18.00 -27.59
CA GLY A 127 -18.71 19.42 -27.41
C GLY A 127 -19.19 20.15 -28.68
N ILE A 128 -18.92 19.61 -29.86
CA ILE A 128 -19.39 20.17 -31.15
C ILE A 128 -20.80 19.67 -31.49
N PHE A 129 -21.18 18.49 -31.00
CA PHE A 129 -22.47 17.84 -31.30
C PHE A 129 -23.56 18.09 -30.24
N LEU A 130 -23.29 18.89 -29.20
CA LEU A 130 -24.25 19.25 -28.15
C LEU A 130 -24.77 20.69 -28.32
#